data_AF-A0A2S7WY60-F1
#
_entry.id   AF-A0A2S7WY60-F1
#
_cell.length_a   1.000
_cell.length_b   1.000
_cell.length_c   1.000
_cell.angle_alpha   90.00
_cell.angle_beta   90.00
_cell.angle_gamma   90.00
#
_symmetry.space_group_name_H-M   'P 1'
#
loop_
_entity.id
_entity.type
_entity.pdbx_description
1 polymer ?
#
loop_
_entity_poly.entity_id
_entity_poly.type
_entity_poly.pdbx_seq_one_letter_code
_entity_poly.pdbx_strand_id
1 'polypeptide(L)'
;MIKKNNTTKYLLYAIGEIILVVIGILIALAINNSNEEQKFRKQEVKYLKNLQADVKLERVNNDSIIKYRGGTIKAAARLLDFKTLETALDVIELEMTINQVFSRQIFIPTNNTYKELLSSGNLNYITNDAIKYQLLELDKMYVSINNSEHHMYREYEEYLYNVSIKNGEVLNLLDVQKTAATGIPTYSAPSQIPVLTVIPDYNRLLKINEFRNGLKLSVMNNVGLKSAHKKMIHLLLKLNELIEKDLQKSGDDD
;
A
#
# COMPACT_ATOMS: atom_id res chain seq x y z
N MET A 1 80.68 33.93 -21.43
CA MET A 1 79.47 34.80 -21.42
C MET A 1 78.29 33.99 -21.96
N ILE A 2 77.40 33.49 -21.10
CA ILE A 2 76.18 32.80 -21.55
C ILE A 2 75.11 33.85 -21.86
N LYS A 3 74.65 33.84 -23.11
CA LYS A 3 73.63 34.72 -23.71
C LYS A 3 72.41 34.91 -22.80
N LYS A 4 72.18 36.15 -22.36
CA LYS A 4 71.08 36.61 -21.49
C LYS A 4 69.69 36.67 -22.17
N ASN A 5 69.45 35.96 -23.29
CA ASN A 5 68.23 36.13 -24.10
C ASN A 5 67.55 34.81 -24.55
N ASN A 6 68.02 33.65 -24.10
CA ASN A 6 67.42 32.35 -24.45
C ASN A 6 66.62 31.72 -23.30
N THR A 7 66.93 32.01 -22.03
CA THR A 7 66.23 31.45 -20.85
C THR A 7 64.77 31.87 -20.79
N THR A 8 64.44 33.11 -21.13
CA THR A 8 63.04 33.59 -21.16
C THR A 8 62.21 32.88 -22.23
N LYS A 9 62.79 32.53 -23.37
CA LYS A 9 62.10 31.78 -24.42
C LYS A 9 61.79 30.35 -23.96
N TYR A 10 62.76 29.65 -23.39
CA TYR A 10 62.52 28.30 -22.85
C TYR A 10 61.51 28.29 -21.71
N LEU A 11 61.51 29.31 -20.85
CA LEU A 11 60.51 29.46 -19.78
C LEU A 11 59.10 29.69 -20.32
N LEU A 12 58.93 30.57 -21.32
CA LEU A 12 57.63 30.81 -21.96
C LEU A 12 57.08 29.56 -22.66
N TYR A 13 57.96 28.79 -23.32
CA TYR A 13 57.58 27.51 -23.93
C TYR A 13 57.15 26.48 -22.88
N ALA A 14 57.89 26.34 -21.78
CA ALA A 14 57.53 25.42 -20.69
C ALA A 14 56.21 25.81 -20.00
N ILE A 15 55.95 27.11 -19.81
CA ILE A 15 54.67 27.60 -19.28
C ILE A 15 53.52 27.30 -20.26
N GLY A 16 53.74 27.54 -21.56
CA GLY A 16 52.75 27.22 -22.60
C GLY A 16 52.40 25.73 -22.64
N GLU A 17 53.40 24.86 -22.49
CA GLU A 17 53.22 23.40 -22.42
C GLU A 17 52.42 22.97 -21.18
N ILE A 18 52.72 23.53 -20.01
CA ILE A 18 51.94 23.28 -18.79
C ILE A 18 50.49 23.73 -18.95
N ILE A 19 50.24 24.92 -19.51
CA ILE A 19 48.88 25.43 -19.75
C ILE A 19 48.13 24.52 -20.72
N LEU A 20 48.79 24.07 -21.80
CA LEU A 20 48.20 23.15 -22.76
C LEU A 20 47.81 21.81 -22.12
N VAL A 21 48.70 21.24 -21.29
CA VAL A 21 48.44 20.00 -20.53
C VAL A 21 47.27 20.19 -19.57
N VAL A 22 47.23 21.30 -18.83
CA VAL A 22 46.13 21.60 -17.89
C VAL A 22 44.80 21.73 -18.62
N ILE A 23 44.74 22.45 -19.75
CA ILE A 23 43.53 22.54 -20.58
C ILE A 23 43.10 21.15 -21.06
N GLY A 24 44.04 20.31 -21.50
CA GLY A 24 43.76 18.93 -21.90
C GLY A 24 43.11 18.11 -20.78
N ILE A 25 43.65 18.19 -19.56
CA ILE A 25 43.10 17.51 -18.37
C ILE A 25 41.71 18.04 -18.03
N LEU A 26 41.50 19.36 -18.06
CA LEU A 26 40.20 19.96 -17.74
C LEU A 26 39.12 19.56 -18.76
N ILE A 27 39.45 19.50 -20.06
CA ILE A 27 38.52 19.02 -21.09
C ILE A 27 38.20 17.55 -20.87
N ALA A 28 39.20 16.71 -20.59
CA ALA A 28 38.99 15.28 -20.32
C ALA A 28 38.09 15.06 -19.10
N LEU A 29 38.31 15.82 -18.02
CA LEU A 29 37.47 15.78 -16.82
C LEU A 29 36.04 16.25 -17.11
N ALA A 30 35.87 17.32 -17.88
CA ALA A 30 34.55 17.83 -18.26
C ALA A 30 33.74 16.79 -19.07
N ILE A 31 34.37 16.12 -20.03
CA ILE A 31 33.74 15.05 -20.81
C ILE A 31 33.36 13.87 -19.90
N ASN A 32 34.25 13.47 -18.99
CA ASN A 32 33.97 12.37 -18.06
C ASN A 32 32.78 12.72 -17.15
N ASN A 33 32.76 13.91 -16.57
CA ASN A 33 31.68 14.36 -15.70
C ASN A 33 30.33 14.41 -16.43
N SER A 34 30.30 14.90 -17.68
CA SER A 34 29.07 14.91 -18.50
C SER A 34 28.57 13.49 -18.81
N ASN A 35 29.47 12.56 -19.13
CA ASN A 35 29.10 11.16 -19.35
C ASN A 35 28.56 10.48 -18.08
N GLU A 36 29.12 10.80 -16.91
CA GLU A 36 28.63 10.33 -15.61
C GLU A 36 27.25 10.90 -15.29
N GLU A 37 27.05 12.20 -15.50
CA GLU A 37 25.76 12.88 -15.32
C GLU A 37 24.67 12.28 -16.22
N GLN A 38 24.96 12.02 -17.50
CA GLN A 38 24.02 11.35 -18.41
C GLN A 38 23.64 9.94 -17.92
N LYS A 39 24.61 9.16 -17.43
CA LYS A 39 24.33 7.82 -16.87
C LYS A 39 23.48 7.92 -15.60
N PHE A 40 23.78 8.89 -14.74
CA PHE A 40 23.03 9.16 -13.53
C PHE A 40 21.58 9.53 -13.85
N ARG A 41 21.37 10.46 -14.79
CA ARG A 41 20.04 10.89 -15.24
C ARG A 41 19.25 9.76 -15.88
N LYS A 42 19.88 8.90 -16.70
CA LYS A 42 19.23 7.70 -17.25
C LYS A 42 18.74 6.76 -16.15
N GLN A 43 19.52 6.58 -15.09
CA GLN A 43 19.13 5.76 -13.94
C GLN A 43 17.99 6.40 -13.15
N GLU A 44 18.02 7.71 -12.95
CA GLU A 44 16.94 8.47 -12.31
C GLU A 44 15.62 8.34 -13.10
N VAL A 45 15.63 8.58 -14.43
CA VAL A 45 14.44 8.40 -15.29
C VAL A 45 13.87 7.00 -15.15
N LYS A 46 14.73 5.97 -15.13
CA LYS A 46 14.30 4.59 -14.96
C LYS A 46 13.58 4.40 -13.63
N TYR A 47 14.14 4.90 -12.53
CA TYR A 47 13.51 4.81 -11.22
C TYR A 47 12.20 5.59 -11.15
N LEU A 48 12.15 6.81 -11.70
CA LEU A 48 10.93 7.62 -11.75
C LEU A 48 9.81 6.92 -12.54
N LYS A 49 10.12 6.29 -13.67
CA LYS A 49 9.14 5.50 -14.44
C LYS A 49 8.63 4.29 -13.65
N ASN A 50 9.51 3.59 -12.94
CA ASN A 50 9.14 2.46 -12.10
C ASN A 50 8.27 2.90 -10.91
N LEU A 51 8.63 4.01 -10.24
CA LEU A 51 7.83 4.61 -9.18
C LEU A 51 6.44 5.03 -9.69
N GLN A 52 6.36 5.59 -10.91
CA GLN A 52 5.08 5.94 -11.51
C GLN A 52 4.20 4.69 -11.74
N ALA A 53 4.79 3.58 -12.17
CA ALA A 53 4.08 2.30 -12.32
C ALA A 53 3.57 1.77 -10.96
N ASP A 54 4.42 1.79 -9.93
CA ASP A 54 4.06 1.41 -8.57
C ASP A 54 2.90 2.27 -8.04
N VAL A 55 2.95 3.59 -8.24
CA VAL A 55 1.87 4.52 -7.83
C VAL A 55 0.54 4.19 -8.50
N LYS A 56 0.55 3.83 -9.80
CA LYS A 56 -0.67 3.45 -10.52
C LYS A 56 -1.28 2.16 -9.95
N LEU A 57 -0.46 1.15 -9.71
CA LEU A 57 -0.89 -0.11 -9.11
C LEU A 57 -1.39 0.09 -7.69
N GLU A 58 -0.71 0.92 -6.90
CA GLU A 58 -1.08 1.17 -5.52
C GLU A 58 -2.41 1.91 -5.41
N ARG A 59 -2.74 2.80 -6.35
CA ARG A 59 -4.07 3.41 -6.41
C ARG A 59 -5.17 2.38 -6.61
N VAL A 60 -4.99 1.43 -7.54
CA VAL A 60 -5.97 0.35 -7.78
C VAL A 60 -6.14 -0.52 -6.53
N ASN A 61 -5.02 -0.89 -5.90
CA ASN A 61 -5.00 -1.63 -4.64
C ASN A 61 -5.80 -0.88 -3.56
N ASN A 62 -5.49 0.40 -3.36
CA ASN A 62 -6.12 1.25 -2.35
C ASN A 62 -7.62 1.47 -2.61
N ASP A 63 -8.05 1.62 -3.86
CA ASP A 63 -9.47 1.71 -4.23
C ASP A 63 -10.22 0.42 -3.86
N SER A 64 -9.60 -0.74 -4.07
CA SER A 64 -10.16 -2.04 -3.69
C SER A 64 -10.38 -2.14 -2.17
N ILE A 65 -9.40 -1.67 -1.37
CA ILE A 65 -9.49 -1.66 0.09
C ILE A 65 -10.57 -0.67 0.56
N ILE A 66 -10.64 0.53 -0.02
CA ILE A 66 -11.70 1.50 0.31
C ILE A 66 -13.10 0.92 0.08
N LYS A 67 -13.29 0.18 -1.02
CA LYS A 67 -14.55 -0.48 -1.34
C LYS A 67 -14.87 -1.58 -0.33
N TYR A 68 -13.91 -2.45 -0.05
CA TYR A 68 -14.06 -3.52 0.95
C TYR A 68 -14.40 -2.96 2.33
N ARG A 69 -13.60 -2.02 2.86
CA ARG A 69 -13.84 -1.34 4.15
C ARG A 69 -15.21 -0.67 4.16
N GLY A 70 -15.60 -0.03 3.06
CA GLY A 70 -16.94 0.55 2.89
C GLY A 70 -18.08 -0.46 2.95
N GLY A 71 -17.89 -1.66 2.44
CA GLY A 71 -18.83 -2.78 2.55
C GLY A 71 -18.93 -3.29 3.99
N THR A 72 -17.80 -3.52 4.65
CA THR A 72 -17.73 -3.96 6.05
C THR A 72 -18.44 -2.99 7.00
N ILE A 73 -18.27 -1.67 6.81
CA ILE A 73 -18.99 -0.65 7.59
C ILE A 73 -20.51 -0.85 7.49
N LYS A 74 -21.02 -1.01 6.26
CA LYS A 74 -22.46 -1.20 6.02
C LYS A 74 -22.97 -2.53 6.59
N ALA A 75 -22.18 -3.59 6.46
CA ALA A 75 -22.53 -4.91 6.99
C ALA A 75 -22.59 -4.90 8.53
N ALA A 76 -21.59 -4.31 9.20
CA ALA A 76 -21.58 -4.20 10.66
C ALA A 76 -22.75 -3.34 11.18
N ALA A 77 -23.06 -2.23 10.50
CA ALA A 77 -24.25 -1.43 10.81
C ALA A 77 -25.55 -2.22 10.64
N ARG A 78 -25.69 -2.99 9.55
CA ARG A 78 -26.85 -3.88 9.33
C ARG A 78 -27.01 -4.92 10.43
N LEU A 79 -25.92 -5.50 10.95
CA LEU A 79 -25.98 -6.45 12.06
C LEU A 79 -26.44 -5.82 13.37
N LEU A 80 -26.12 -4.54 13.61
CA LEU A 80 -26.57 -3.82 14.81
C LEU A 80 -28.08 -3.58 14.83
N ASP A 81 -28.67 -3.40 13.65
CA ASP A 81 -30.09 -3.13 13.41
C ASP A 81 -30.86 -4.39 12.92
N PHE A 82 -30.25 -5.57 12.99
CA PHE A 82 -30.84 -6.79 12.45
C PHE A 82 -32.11 -7.18 13.22
N LYS A 83 -33.16 -7.56 12.49
CA LYS A 83 -34.44 -8.00 13.07
C LYS A 83 -34.29 -9.35 13.77
N THR A 84 -35.28 -9.72 14.59
CA THR A 84 -35.35 -11.09 15.11
C THR A 84 -35.53 -12.07 13.94
N LEU A 85 -34.75 -13.15 13.94
CA LEU A 85 -34.80 -14.17 12.91
C LEU A 85 -36.02 -15.06 13.11
N GLU A 86 -36.74 -15.35 12.02
CA GLU A 86 -37.94 -16.20 12.02
C GLU A 86 -37.88 -17.31 10.96
N THR A 87 -37.04 -17.15 9.93
CA THR A 87 -36.99 -18.04 8.77
C THR A 87 -35.57 -18.48 8.41
N ALA A 88 -35.46 -19.55 7.63
CA ALA A 88 -34.18 -19.99 7.05
C ALA A 88 -33.53 -18.91 6.16
N LEU A 89 -34.34 -18.07 5.50
CA LEU A 89 -33.84 -16.96 4.69
C LEU A 89 -33.19 -15.87 5.56
N ASP A 90 -33.75 -15.59 6.75
CA ASP A 90 -33.13 -14.65 7.69
C ASP A 90 -31.77 -15.16 8.18
N VAL A 91 -31.65 -16.48 8.41
CA VAL A 91 -30.36 -17.12 8.76
C VAL A 91 -29.35 -16.94 7.64
N ILE A 92 -29.75 -17.19 6.38
CA ILE A 92 -28.87 -17.03 5.21
C ILE A 92 -28.38 -15.58 5.11
N GLU A 93 -29.29 -14.62 5.19
CA GLU A 93 -28.97 -13.20 5.13
C GLU A 93 -28.01 -12.80 6.26
N LEU A 94 -28.29 -13.25 7.49
CA LEU A 94 -27.47 -12.97 8.65
C LEU A 94 -26.06 -13.52 8.48
N GLU A 95 -25.91 -14.80 8.16
CA GLU A 95 -24.61 -15.45 8.02
C GLU A 95 -23.79 -14.82 6.89
N MET A 96 -24.40 -14.50 5.76
CA MET A 96 -23.71 -13.76 4.69
C MET A 96 -23.22 -12.39 5.19
N THR A 97 -24.01 -11.70 6.01
CA THR A 97 -23.63 -10.39 6.57
C THR A 97 -22.52 -10.54 7.63
N ILE A 98 -22.59 -11.55 8.51
CA ILE A 98 -21.52 -11.89 9.46
C ILE A 98 -20.23 -12.20 8.71
N ASN A 99 -20.28 -13.05 7.68
CA ASN A 99 -19.13 -13.38 6.85
C ASN A 99 -18.51 -12.15 6.18
N GLN A 100 -19.32 -11.17 5.76
CA GLN A 100 -18.80 -9.92 5.21
C GLN A 100 -18.05 -9.07 6.26
N VAL A 101 -18.48 -9.09 7.51
CA VAL A 101 -17.76 -8.41 8.62
C VAL A 101 -16.50 -9.18 9.00
N PHE A 102 -16.58 -10.50 9.01
CA PHE A 102 -15.53 -11.39 9.50
C PHE A 102 -14.43 -11.64 8.48
N SER A 103 -14.75 -11.49 7.19
CA SER A 103 -13.78 -11.59 6.10
C SER A 103 -12.62 -10.64 6.34
N ARG A 104 -11.40 -11.15 6.15
CA ARG A 104 -10.15 -10.42 6.35
C ARG A 104 -9.51 -10.13 5.01
N GLN A 105 -9.55 -8.86 4.58
CA GLN A 105 -8.73 -8.37 3.47
C GLN A 105 -7.63 -7.48 4.04
N ILE A 106 -6.38 -7.96 3.92
CA ILE A 106 -5.18 -7.27 4.39
C ILE A 106 -4.73 -6.30 3.30
N PHE A 107 -4.31 -5.10 3.70
CA PHE A 107 -3.67 -4.19 2.78
C PHE A 107 -2.17 -4.52 2.65
N ILE A 108 -1.74 -4.85 1.43
CA ILE A 108 -0.34 -5.11 1.10
C ILE A 108 0.13 -4.02 0.15
N PRO A 109 1.03 -3.11 0.56
CA PRO A 109 1.46 -2.01 -0.29
C PRO A 109 2.26 -2.44 -1.51
N THR A 110 2.03 -1.75 -2.63
CA THR A 110 2.84 -1.80 -3.86
C THR A 110 3.90 -0.70 -3.80
N ASN A 111 5.05 -1.03 -3.22
CA ASN A 111 6.16 -0.10 -3.02
C ASN A 111 7.53 -0.71 -3.35
N ASN A 112 7.57 -1.60 -4.34
CA ASN A 112 8.75 -2.39 -4.69
C ASN A 112 9.95 -1.51 -5.06
N THR A 113 9.74 -0.51 -5.92
CA THR A 113 10.82 0.40 -6.36
C THR A 113 11.36 1.22 -5.20
N TYR A 114 10.49 1.69 -4.31
CA TYR A 114 10.93 2.42 -3.12
C TYR A 114 11.75 1.54 -2.18
N LYS A 115 11.31 0.28 -1.95
CA LYS A 115 12.07 -0.70 -1.16
C LYS A 115 13.43 -1.00 -1.79
N GLU A 116 13.50 -1.17 -3.12
CA GLU A 116 14.75 -1.35 -3.85
C GLU A 116 15.70 -0.15 -3.64
N LEU A 117 15.20 1.08 -3.83
CA LEU A 117 15.95 2.32 -3.64
C LEU A 117 16.53 2.42 -2.22
N LEU A 118 15.74 2.05 -1.21
CA LEU A 118 16.20 2.02 0.18
C LEU A 118 17.25 0.93 0.43
N SER A 119 16.98 -0.32 0.02
CA SER A 119 17.85 -1.45 0.33
C SER A 119 19.19 -1.40 -0.40
N SER A 120 19.24 -0.76 -1.57
CA SER A 120 20.46 -0.60 -2.37
C SER A 120 21.23 0.69 -2.08
N GLY A 121 20.69 1.59 -1.25
CA GLY A 121 21.27 2.92 -1.03
C GLY A 121 21.10 3.88 -2.23
N ASN A 122 20.29 3.50 -3.22
CA ASN A 122 20.10 4.22 -4.47
C ASN A 122 19.09 5.37 -4.38
N LEU A 123 18.51 5.66 -3.21
CA LEU A 123 17.59 6.79 -3.05
C LEU A 123 18.20 8.14 -3.51
N ASN A 124 19.53 8.27 -3.46
CA ASN A 124 20.25 9.44 -3.93
C ASN A 124 20.14 9.68 -5.45
N TYR A 125 19.76 8.68 -6.26
CA TYR A 125 19.46 8.89 -7.67
C TYR A 125 18.22 9.77 -7.88
N ILE A 126 17.32 9.86 -6.90
CA ILE A 126 16.16 10.76 -6.97
C ILE A 126 16.61 12.15 -6.51
N THR A 127 16.89 13.02 -7.47
CA THR A 127 17.38 14.38 -7.23
C THR A 127 16.29 15.29 -6.67
N ASN A 128 15.04 15.04 -7.05
CA ASN A 128 13.90 15.81 -6.58
C ASN A 128 13.55 15.47 -5.11
N ASP A 129 13.93 16.35 -4.19
CA ASP A 129 13.69 16.20 -2.75
C ASP A 129 12.20 16.08 -2.39
N ALA A 130 11.31 16.71 -3.16
CA ALA A 130 9.88 16.60 -2.92
C ALA A 130 9.36 15.19 -3.21
N ILE A 131 9.90 14.51 -4.22
CA ILE A 131 9.59 13.10 -4.51
C ILE A 131 10.07 12.21 -3.35
N LYS A 132 11.33 12.38 -2.90
CA LYS A 132 11.86 11.64 -1.75
C LYS A 132 11.01 11.84 -0.50
N TYR A 133 10.60 13.07 -0.22
CA TYR A 133 9.72 13.36 0.91
C TYR A 133 8.36 12.65 0.80
N GLN A 134 7.71 12.68 -0.37
CA GLN A 134 6.43 11.98 -0.56
C GLN A 134 6.57 10.46 -0.39
N LEU A 135 7.68 9.86 -0.83
CA LEU A 135 7.95 8.44 -0.63
C LEU A 135 8.08 8.07 0.86
N LEU A 136 8.78 8.90 1.64
CA LEU A 136 8.91 8.71 3.09
C LEU A 136 7.55 8.86 3.81
N GLU A 137 6.71 9.80 3.38
CA GLU A 137 5.36 9.96 3.95
C GLU A 137 4.44 8.77 3.63
N LEU A 138 4.53 8.22 2.41
CA LEU A 138 3.82 6.98 2.05
C LEU A 138 4.29 5.81 2.91
N ASP A 139 5.59 5.68 3.16
CA ASP A 139 6.13 4.60 4.00
C ASP A 139 5.62 4.67 5.46
N LYS A 140 5.66 5.87 6.07
CA LYS A 140 5.07 6.11 7.40
C LYS A 140 3.59 5.72 7.43
N MET A 141 2.88 6.01 6.34
CA MET A 141 1.47 5.70 6.22
C MET A 141 1.20 4.20 6.11
N TYR A 142 2.03 3.45 5.38
CA TYR A 142 1.96 1.99 5.32
C TYR A 142 2.12 1.35 6.69
N VAL A 143 3.11 1.80 7.46
CA VAL A 143 3.34 1.31 8.84
C VAL A 143 2.15 1.64 9.75
N SER A 144 1.63 2.87 9.66
CA SER A 144 0.49 3.31 10.47
C SER A 144 -0.79 2.50 10.18
N ILE A 145 -1.08 2.24 8.90
CA ILE A 145 -2.22 1.42 8.49
C ILE A 145 -2.04 -0.01 8.97
N ASN A 146 -0.87 -0.62 8.77
CA ASN A 146 -0.59 -1.98 9.23
C ASN A 146 -0.81 -2.13 10.74
N ASN A 147 -0.34 -1.17 11.54
CA ASN A 147 -0.54 -1.19 12.99
C ASN A 147 -2.02 -1.05 13.37
N SER A 148 -2.76 -0.20 12.65
CA SER A 148 -4.20 -0.02 12.85
C SER A 148 -5.00 -1.26 12.49
N GLU A 149 -4.64 -1.95 11.41
CA GLU A 149 -5.24 -3.23 11.02
C GLU A 149 -4.95 -4.31 12.07
N HIS A 150 -3.71 -4.39 12.56
CA HIS A 150 -3.34 -5.34 13.61
C HIS A 150 -4.14 -5.14 14.90
N HIS A 151 -4.30 -3.88 15.32
CA HIS A 151 -5.15 -3.55 16.48
C HIS A 151 -6.60 -3.98 16.27
N MET A 152 -7.19 -3.59 15.13
CA MET A 152 -8.58 -3.93 14.78
C MET A 152 -8.80 -5.45 14.78
N TYR A 153 -7.89 -6.25 14.22
CA TYR A 153 -8.07 -7.70 14.17
C TYR A 153 -7.99 -8.37 15.55
N ARG A 154 -7.21 -7.82 16.49
CA ARG A 154 -7.23 -8.29 17.89
C ARG A 154 -8.59 -8.02 18.55
N GLU A 155 -9.15 -6.84 18.33
CA GLU A 155 -10.50 -6.51 18.82
C GLU A 155 -11.56 -7.44 18.19
N TYR A 156 -11.39 -7.82 16.92
CA TYR A 156 -12.30 -8.77 16.27
C TYR A 156 -12.20 -10.16 16.88
N GLU A 157 -10.99 -10.65 17.15
CA GLU A 157 -10.80 -11.92 17.86
C GLU A 157 -11.52 -11.92 19.20
N GLU A 158 -11.33 -10.86 20.00
CA GLU A 158 -11.87 -10.75 21.35
C GLU A 158 -13.40 -10.56 21.37
N TYR A 159 -13.92 -9.62 20.59
CA TYR A 159 -15.30 -9.15 20.71
C TYR A 159 -16.24 -9.67 19.61
N LEU A 160 -15.72 -10.29 18.54
CA LEU A 160 -16.54 -10.86 17.47
C LEU A 160 -16.35 -12.37 17.37
N TYR A 161 -15.16 -12.85 16.98
CA TYR A 161 -14.93 -14.27 16.68
C TYR A 161 -15.13 -15.16 17.91
N ASN A 162 -14.45 -14.84 19.02
CA ASN A 162 -14.58 -15.62 20.26
C ASN A 162 -15.99 -15.57 20.81
N VAL A 163 -16.67 -14.42 20.70
CA VAL A 163 -18.05 -14.27 21.18
C VAL A 163 -19.01 -15.10 20.34
N SER A 164 -18.87 -15.10 19.00
CA SER A 164 -19.68 -15.93 18.12
C SER A 164 -19.52 -17.42 18.41
N ILE A 165 -18.27 -17.89 18.49
CA ILE A 165 -17.96 -19.32 18.76
C ILE A 165 -18.51 -19.78 20.12
N LYS A 166 -18.43 -18.93 21.15
CA LYS A 166 -18.90 -19.28 22.50
C LYS A 166 -20.42 -19.28 22.65
N ASN A 167 -21.15 -18.67 21.73
CA ASN A 167 -22.58 -18.38 21.89
C ASN A 167 -23.49 -19.01 20.83
N GLY A 168 -22.96 -19.88 19.97
CA GLY A 168 -23.77 -20.67 19.05
C GLY A 168 -22.93 -21.45 18.04
N GLU A 169 -23.60 -22.29 17.25
CA GLU A 169 -23.00 -22.90 16.08
C GLU A 169 -22.74 -21.83 15.00
N VAL A 170 -21.56 -21.90 14.37
CA VAL A 170 -21.14 -21.00 13.30
C VAL A 170 -21.06 -21.76 11.97
N LEU A 171 -21.11 -21.03 10.87
CA LEU A 171 -21.03 -21.59 9.51
C LEU A 171 -22.16 -22.60 9.23
N ASN A 172 -23.39 -22.37 9.73
CA ASN A 172 -24.50 -23.30 9.54
C ASN A 172 -24.95 -23.38 8.08
N LEU A 173 -24.59 -22.40 7.25
CA LEU A 173 -24.78 -22.49 5.81
C LEU A 173 -23.83 -23.46 5.11
N LEU A 174 -22.68 -23.79 5.70
CA LEU A 174 -21.66 -24.61 5.05
C LEU A 174 -22.03 -26.10 5.14
N ASP A 175 -22.21 -26.75 3.99
CA ASP A 175 -22.25 -28.20 3.91
C ASP A 175 -20.82 -28.72 4.03
N VAL A 176 -20.41 -29.04 5.26
CA VAL A 176 -19.04 -29.46 5.58
C VAL A 176 -18.65 -30.73 4.83
N GLN A 177 -19.56 -31.70 4.70
CA GLN A 177 -19.25 -32.98 4.07
C GLN A 177 -19.10 -32.83 2.56
N LYS A 178 -20.00 -32.09 1.92
CA LYS A 178 -19.90 -31.82 0.47
C LYS A 178 -18.74 -30.90 0.14
N THR A 179 -18.45 -29.94 1.00
CA THR A 179 -17.24 -29.10 0.89
C THR A 179 -15.98 -29.94 0.97
N ALA A 180 -15.89 -30.86 1.94
CA ALA A 180 -14.75 -31.77 2.07
C ALA A 180 -14.61 -32.70 0.86
N ALA A 181 -15.72 -33.20 0.32
CA ALA A 181 -15.71 -34.10 -0.84
C ALA A 181 -15.31 -33.40 -2.15
N THR A 182 -15.62 -32.12 -2.31
CA THR A 182 -15.38 -31.37 -3.56
C THR A 182 -14.16 -30.46 -3.52
N GLY A 183 -13.67 -30.12 -2.32
CA GLY A 183 -12.64 -29.09 -2.13
C GLY A 183 -13.15 -27.67 -2.38
N ILE A 184 -14.46 -27.47 -2.57
CA ILE A 184 -15.09 -26.19 -2.90
C ILE A 184 -16.15 -25.89 -1.83
N PRO A 185 -16.16 -24.69 -1.21
CA PRO A 185 -17.20 -24.28 -0.29
C PRO A 185 -18.59 -24.48 -0.91
N THR A 186 -19.36 -25.40 -0.33
CA THR A 186 -20.70 -25.75 -0.78
C THR A 186 -21.71 -25.43 0.31
N TYR A 187 -22.83 -24.83 -0.07
CA TYR A 187 -23.82 -24.35 0.89
C TYR A 187 -25.08 -25.22 0.93
N SER A 188 -25.63 -25.39 2.12
CA SER A 188 -26.90 -26.06 2.39
C SER A 188 -28.06 -25.32 1.71
N ALA A 189 -29.01 -26.07 1.14
CA ALA A 189 -30.28 -25.49 0.70
C ALA A 189 -31.05 -24.95 1.91
N PRO A 190 -31.93 -23.93 1.74
CA PRO A 190 -32.70 -23.37 2.84
C PRO A 190 -33.50 -24.41 3.65
N SER A 191 -34.00 -25.46 2.99
CA SER A 191 -34.73 -26.57 3.62
C SER A 191 -33.87 -27.49 4.50
N GLN A 192 -32.54 -27.41 4.38
CA GLN A 192 -31.59 -28.23 5.13
C GLN A 192 -31.05 -27.49 6.37
N ILE A 193 -31.38 -26.22 6.56
CA ILE A 193 -30.94 -25.43 7.70
C ILE A 193 -31.76 -25.85 8.94
N PRO A 194 -31.12 -26.25 10.06
CA PRO A 194 -31.82 -26.65 11.28
C PRO A 194 -32.32 -25.41 12.04
N VAL A 195 -33.34 -24.75 11.51
CA VAL A 195 -33.85 -23.46 12.02
C VAL A 195 -34.26 -23.49 13.50
N LEU A 196 -34.72 -24.64 14.01
CA LEU A 196 -35.14 -24.78 15.41
C LEU A 196 -33.98 -24.63 16.41
N THR A 197 -32.75 -24.92 16.00
CA THR A 197 -31.56 -24.77 16.85
C THR A 197 -30.80 -23.49 16.52
N VAL A 198 -30.66 -23.16 15.23
CA VAL A 198 -29.84 -22.04 14.75
C VAL A 198 -30.46 -20.67 15.03
N ILE A 199 -31.79 -20.53 14.87
CA ILE A 199 -32.47 -19.25 15.07
C ILE A 199 -32.34 -18.75 16.53
N PRO A 200 -32.62 -19.57 17.56
CA PRO A 200 -32.42 -19.16 18.95
C PRO A 200 -30.99 -18.70 19.26
N ASP A 201 -29.98 -19.42 18.74
CA ASP A 201 -28.57 -19.11 18.95
C ASP A 201 -28.18 -17.76 18.33
N TYR A 202 -28.59 -17.50 17.08
CA TYR A 202 -28.32 -16.22 16.44
C TYR A 202 -29.08 -15.05 17.07
N ASN A 203 -30.35 -15.27 17.44
CA ASN A 203 -31.13 -14.27 18.15
C ASN A 203 -30.52 -13.94 19.53
N ARG A 204 -29.88 -14.91 20.19
CA ARG A 204 -29.10 -14.68 21.41
C ARG A 204 -27.84 -13.88 21.10
N LEU A 205 -27.02 -14.31 20.13
CA LEU A 205 -25.78 -13.64 19.75
C LEU A 205 -25.98 -12.15 19.44
N LEU A 206 -27.01 -11.81 18.67
CA LEU A 206 -27.34 -10.42 18.28
C LEU A 206 -27.69 -9.51 19.46
N LYS A 207 -28.02 -10.08 20.62
CA LYS A 207 -28.33 -9.38 21.87
C LYS A 207 -27.15 -9.29 22.84
N ILE A 208 -26.06 -10.00 22.58
CA ILE A 208 -24.87 -9.99 23.44
C ILE A 208 -24.16 -8.64 23.33
N ASN A 209 -23.95 -7.98 24.47
CA ASN A 209 -23.34 -6.66 24.53
C ASN A 209 -21.92 -6.66 23.99
N GLU A 210 -21.11 -7.68 24.31
CA GLU A 210 -19.76 -7.83 23.76
C GLU A 210 -19.78 -7.88 22.23
N PHE A 211 -20.65 -8.71 21.64
CA PHE A 211 -20.78 -8.82 20.19
C PHE A 211 -21.21 -7.49 19.54
N ARG A 212 -22.24 -6.85 20.10
CA ARG A 212 -22.72 -5.55 19.61
C ARG A 212 -21.65 -4.46 19.73
N ASN A 213 -20.85 -4.46 20.79
CA ASN A 213 -19.75 -3.52 20.94
C ASN A 213 -18.63 -3.82 19.94
N GLY A 214 -18.31 -5.09 19.69
CA GLY A 214 -17.41 -5.51 18.62
C GLY A 214 -17.86 -5.00 17.25
N LEU A 215 -19.16 -5.02 16.94
CA LEU A 215 -19.71 -4.47 15.70
C LEU A 215 -19.57 -2.94 15.62
N LYS A 216 -19.74 -2.22 16.73
CA LYS A 216 -19.50 -0.76 16.77
C LYS A 216 -18.02 -0.42 16.55
N LEU A 217 -17.11 -1.17 17.18
CA LEU A 217 -15.67 -1.05 16.95
C LEU A 217 -15.34 -1.35 15.49
N SER A 218 -15.94 -2.39 14.91
CA SER A 218 -15.82 -2.68 13.47
C SER A 218 -16.21 -1.49 12.60
N VAL A 219 -17.35 -0.84 12.86
CA VAL A 219 -17.75 0.39 12.13
C VAL A 219 -16.70 1.48 12.29
N MET A 220 -16.28 1.80 13.52
CA MET A 220 -15.32 2.87 13.78
C MET A 220 -13.96 2.61 13.13
N ASN A 221 -13.41 1.41 13.30
CA ASN A 221 -12.11 1.02 12.75
C ASN A 221 -12.11 1.07 11.22
N ASN A 222 -13.15 0.55 10.57
CA ASN A 222 -13.21 0.58 9.11
C ASN A 222 -13.45 2.00 8.56
N VAL A 223 -14.17 2.87 9.28
CA VAL A 223 -14.26 4.31 8.93
C VAL A 223 -12.87 4.97 9.01
N GLY A 224 -12.14 4.73 10.09
CA GLY A 224 -10.78 5.25 10.30
C GLY A 224 -9.81 4.79 9.21
N LEU A 225 -9.72 3.49 8.98
CA LEU A 225 -8.88 2.88 7.94
C LEU A 225 -9.27 3.38 6.54
N LYS A 226 -10.56 3.43 6.22
CA LYS A 226 -11.03 3.98 4.94
C LYS A 226 -10.63 5.45 4.75
N SER A 227 -10.67 6.25 5.82
CA SER A 227 -10.21 7.64 5.80
C SER A 227 -8.69 7.73 5.58
N ALA A 228 -7.91 6.85 6.22
CA ALA A 228 -6.49 6.74 5.95
C ALA A 228 -6.25 6.43 4.47
N HIS A 229 -6.84 5.36 3.92
CA HIS A 229 -6.70 5.05 2.49
C HIS A 229 -7.10 6.20 1.55
N LYS A 230 -8.11 7.01 1.89
CA LYS A 230 -8.42 8.24 1.13
C LYS A 230 -7.30 9.28 1.17
N LYS A 231 -6.68 9.49 2.35
CA LYS A 231 -5.50 10.36 2.49
C LYS A 231 -4.32 9.84 1.66
N MET A 232 -4.16 8.51 1.57
CA MET A 232 -3.11 7.89 0.75
C MET A 232 -3.28 8.23 -0.73
N ILE A 233 -4.52 8.21 -1.25
CA ILE A 233 -4.79 8.61 -2.64
C ILE A 233 -4.28 10.02 -2.92
N HIS A 234 -4.46 10.96 -1.99
CA HIS A 234 -3.95 12.31 -2.17
C HIS A 234 -2.41 12.36 -2.24
N LEU A 235 -1.72 11.58 -1.41
CA LEU A 235 -0.25 11.46 -1.47
C LEU A 235 0.21 10.81 -2.78
N LEU A 236 -0.46 9.74 -3.22
CA LEU A 236 -0.17 9.05 -4.48
C LEU A 236 -0.37 9.97 -5.69
N LEU A 237 -1.45 10.76 -5.71
CA LEU A 237 -1.70 11.74 -6.77
C LEU A 237 -0.61 12.82 -6.81
N LYS A 238 -0.25 13.37 -5.64
CA LYS A 238 0.81 14.37 -5.53
C LYS A 238 2.17 13.81 -5.97
N LEU A 239 2.49 12.59 -5.56
CA LEU A 239 3.72 11.92 -5.98
C LEU A 239 3.75 11.71 -7.49
N ASN A 240 2.65 11.25 -8.09
CA ASN A 240 2.54 11.08 -9.54
C ASN A 240 2.74 12.40 -10.29
N GLU A 241 2.13 13.49 -9.84
CA GLU A 241 2.29 14.83 -10.43
C GLU A 241 3.75 15.31 -10.36
N LEU A 242 4.42 15.10 -9.23
CA LEU A 242 5.84 15.44 -9.09
C LEU A 242 6.71 14.63 -10.05
N ILE A 243 6.47 13.32 -10.15
CA ILE A 243 7.20 12.43 -11.07
C ILE A 243 6.96 12.86 -12.54
N GLU A 244 5.73 13.17 -12.92
CA GLU A 244 5.40 13.62 -14.28
C GLU A 244 6.13 14.90 -14.65
N LYS A 245 6.14 15.89 -13.75
CA LYS A 245 6.86 17.16 -13.94
C LYS A 245 8.38 16.94 -14.07
N ASP A 246 8.93 16.02 -13.29
CA ASP A 246 10.37 15.72 -13.32
C ASP A 246 10.78 14.99 -14.60
N LEU A 247 9.94 14.07 -15.07
CA LEU A 247 10.14 13.36 -16.33
C LEU A 247 10.01 14.28 -17.55
N GLN A 248 9.10 15.27 -17.52
CA GLN A 248 8.97 16.26 -18.60
C GLN A 248 10.23 17.10 -18.76
N LYS A 249 10.80 17.60 -17.65
CA LYS A 249 12.08 18.34 -17.68
C LYS A 249 13.23 17.54 -18.28
N SER A 250 13.18 16.21 -18.13
CA SER A 250 14.23 15.32 -18.62
C SER A 250 14.09 14.95 -20.09
N GLY A 251 12.94 15.24 -20.71
CA GLY A 251 12.69 15.00 -22.13
C GLY A 251 13.02 16.20 -23.02
N ASP A 252 13.27 17.36 -22.43
CA ASP A 252 13.67 18.59 -23.14
C ASP A 252 15.20 18.70 -23.33
N ASP A 253 15.98 17.77 -22.74
CA ASP A 253 17.45 17.74 -22.77
C ASP A 253 18.04 16.73 -23.80
N ASP A 254 17.19 16.00 -24.54
CA ASP A 254 17.56 15.08 -25.65
C ASP A 254 17.31 15.73 -27.03
#